data_AF-A0A8J7R6V1-F1
#
_entry.id   AF-A0A8J7R6V1-F1
#
_cell.length_a   1.000
_cell.length_b   1.000
_cell.length_c   1.000
_cell.angle_alpha   90.00
_cell.angle_beta   90.00
_cell.angle_gamma   90.00
#
_symmetry.space_group_name_H-M   'P 1'
#
loop_
_entity.id
_entity.type
_entity.pdbx_description
1 polymer ?
#
loop_
_entity_poly.entity_id
_entity_poly.type
_entity_poly.pdbx_seq_one_letter_code
_entity_poly.pdbx_strand_id
1 'polypeptide(L)'
;MTNDSSLDDGTEAPTVSCARCDREWDLDRELDELQAGGHAREQFALDHERHTGHYPDDVTPWVVRCRRCPDGERFLSERPARRWARTHARHTRHTVDIEAPRGDDDVVSASDE
;
A
#
# COMPACT_ATOMS: atom_id res chain seq x y z
N MET A 1 25.62 18.06 36.89
CA MET A 1 25.91 16.97 35.96
C MET A 1 24.62 16.71 35.21
N THR A 2 24.58 17.05 33.93
CA THR A 2 23.43 16.79 33.05
C THR A 2 23.32 15.29 32.83
N ASN A 3 22.15 14.72 33.09
CA ASN A 3 21.75 13.46 32.49
C ASN A 3 20.23 13.49 32.29
N ASP A 4 19.81 14.37 31.38
CA ASP A 4 18.50 14.31 30.74
C ASP A 4 18.55 13.14 29.76
N SER A 5 18.33 11.93 30.29
CA SER A 5 18.07 10.76 29.46
C SER A 5 16.63 10.90 28.98
N SER A 6 16.51 11.47 27.80
CA SER A 6 15.28 11.60 27.02
C SER A 6 14.56 10.25 27.06
N LEU A 7 13.38 10.26 27.68
CA LEU A 7 12.44 9.15 27.63
C LEU A 7 12.09 8.94 26.16
N ASP A 8 12.67 7.89 25.58
CA ASP A 8 12.34 7.35 24.27
C ASP A 8 10.86 6.95 24.31
N ASP A 9 10.00 7.88 23.88
CA ASP A 9 8.55 7.72 23.84
C ASP A 9 8.18 6.83 22.65
N GLY A 10 8.44 5.52 22.80
CA GLY A 10 7.59 4.38 22.44
C GLY A 10 6.77 4.38 21.14
N THR A 11 7.11 5.15 20.12
CA THR A 11 6.55 4.98 18.78
C THR A 11 7.48 4.04 18.03
N GLU A 12 7.26 2.73 18.16
CA GLU A 12 7.94 1.73 17.31
C GLU A 12 7.72 2.14 15.85
N ALA A 13 8.75 2.63 15.18
CA ALA A 13 8.61 3.04 13.80
C ALA A 13 8.25 1.83 12.92
N PRO A 14 7.53 2.06 11.82
CA PRO A 14 7.16 0.97 10.94
C PRO A 14 8.42 0.43 10.25
N THR A 15 8.92 -0.70 10.71
CA THR A 15 9.99 -1.46 10.04
C THR A 15 9.46 -2.08 8.75
N VAL A 16 10.28 -2.07 7.69
CA VAL A 16 9.99 -2.72 6.41
C VAL A 16 11.11 -3.66 6.05
N SER A 17 10.77 -4.90 5.72
CA SER A 17 11.72 -5.95 5.34
C SER A 17 11.54 -6.37 3.87
N CYS A 18 12.65 -6.75 3.23
CA CYS A 18 12.65 -7.33 1.91
C CYS A 18 13.69 -8.45 1.82
N ALA A 19 13.21 -9.70 1.92
CA ALA A 19 13.98 -10.93 1.79
C ALA A 19 14.60 -11.07 0.39
N ARG A 20 13.99 -10.48 -0.65
CA ARG A 20 14.58 -10.49 -2.01
C ARG A 20 15.83 -9.62 -2.12
N CYS A 21 15.94 -8.58 -1.29
CA CYS A 21 17.10 -7.71 -1.22
C CYS A 21 18.01 -8.02 -0.02
N ASP A 22 17.64 -9.02 0.80
CA ASP A 22 18.27 -9.36 2.07
C ASP A 22 18.52 -8.13 2.96
N ARG A 23 17.51 -7.25 3.06
CA ARG A 23 17.63 -5.99 3.79
C ARG A 23 16.36 -5.64 4.55
N GLU A 24 16.55 -5.00 5.69
CA GLU A 24 15.52 -4.43 6.55
C GLU A 24 15.82 -2.95 6.76
N TRP A 25 14.77 -2.13 6.81
CA TRP A 25 14.85 -0.70 7.03
C TRP A 25 13.93 -0.32 8.18
N ASP A 26 14.49 0.39 9.14
CA ASP A 26 13.73 1.08 10.16
C ASP A 26 13.37 2.47 9.65
N LEU A 27 12.07 2.81 9.64
CA LEU A 27 11.55 4.07 9.13
C LEU A 27 11.42 5.16 10.22
N ASP A 28 12.20 5.06 11.32
CA ASP A 28 12.24 5.98 12.49
C ASP A 28 12.69 7.44 12.23
N ARG A 29 12.74 7.91 10.97
CA ARG A 29 13.20 9.27 10.68
C ARG A 29 12.25 9.97 9.73
N GLU A 30 11.69 11.07 10.20
CA GLU A 30 10.74 12.02 9.56
C GLU A 30 9.23 11.81 9.84
N LEU A 31 8.85 11.20 10.98
CA LEU A 31 7.46 11.29 11.47
C LEU A 31 7.15 12.58 12.28
N ASP A 32 8.14 13.36 12.71
CA ASP A 32 7.91 14.60 13.49
C ASP A 32 7.79 15.87 12.64
N GLU A 33 8.33 15.90 11.42
CA GLU A 33 8.35 17.13 10.59
C GLU A 33 7.29 17.16 9.48
N LEU A 34 6.54 16.07 9.29
CA LEU A 34 5.51 15.99 8.27
C LEU A 34 4.14 15.82 8.94
N GLN A 35 3.40 16.93 9.06
CA GLN A 35 1.93 16.93 9.06
C GLN A 35 1.34 16.39 7.73
N ALA A 36 1.87 15.27 7.24
CA ALA A 36 1.38 14.46 6.13
C ALA A 36 1.45 13.00 6.61
N GLY A 37 0.44 12.62 7.40
CA GLY A 37 0.42 11.41 8.20
C GLY A 37 0.65 10.09 7.45
N GLY A 38 1.16 9.09 8.16
CA GLY A 38 0.99 7.65 7.89
C GLY A 38 1.55 7.05 6.60
N HIS A 39 2.00 7.86 5.63
CA HIS A 39 2.31 7.37 4.26
C HIS A 39 3.79 7.00 4.02
N ALA A 40 4.66 6.99 5.05
CA ALA A 40 6.08 6.68 4.89
C ALA A 40 6.33 5.29 4.27
N ARG A 41 5.62 4.27 4.77
CA ARG A 41 5.66 2.90 4.24
C ARG A 41 5.14 2.82 2.79
N GLU A 42 4.10 3.58 2.46
CA GLU A 42 3.55 3.61 1.10
C GLU A 42 4.53 4.23 0.12
N GLN A 43 5.14 5.37 0.46
CA GLN A 43 6.15 6.01 -0.38
C GLN A 43 7.38 5.13 -0.56
N PHE A 44 7.88 4.50 0.51
CA PHE A 44 9.00 3.56 0.44
C PHE A 44 8.66 2.38 -0.49
N ALA A 45 7.45 1.82 -0.39
CA ALA A 45 7.03 0.72 -1.23
C ALA A 45 6.96 1.09 -2.72
N LEU A 46 6.46 2.28 -3.05
CA LEU A 46 6.45 2.79 -4.44
C LEU A 46 7.86 3.01 -4.96
N ASP A 47 8.74 3.60 -4.15
CA ASP A 47 10.11 3.85 -4.57
C ASP A 47 10.90 2.55 -4.75
N HIS A 48 10.78 1.62 -3.81
CA HIS A 48 11.41 0.30 -3.87
C HIS A 48 10.92 -0.49 -5.09
N GLU A 49 9.62 -0.50 -5.39
CA GLU A 49 9.10 -1.18 -6.59
C GLU A 49 9.62 -0.55 -7.88
N ARG A 50 9.72 0.78 -7.95
CA ARG A 50 10.28 1.47 -9.12
C ARG A 50 11.76 1.17 -9.35
N HIS A 51 12.53 0.97 -8.28
CA HIS A 51 13.96 0.69 -8.37
C HIS A 51 14.29 -0.80 -8.50
N THR A 52 13.50 -1.68 -7.91
CA THR A 52 13.80 -3.11 -7.79
C THR A 52 12.81 -4.04 -8.52
N GLY A 53 11.69 -3.51 -9.01
CA GLY A 53 10.65 -4.25 -9.71
C GLY A 53 9.76 -5.12 -8.81
N HIS A 54 9.84 -5.00 -7.49
CA HIS A 54 8.99 -5.73 -6.54
C HIS A 54 8.67 -4.89 -5.31
N TYR A 55 7.58 -5.25 -4.60
CA TYR A 55 7.27 -4.65 -3.30
C TYR A 55 8.03 -5.35 -2.17
N PRO A 56 8.33 -4.64 -1.06
CA PRO A 56 8.81 -5.25 0.18
C PRO A 56 7.83 -6.29 0.72
N ASP A 57 8.31 -7.24 1.54
CA ASP A 57 7.50 -8.38 2.00
C ASP A 57 6.31 -7.95 2.86
N ASP A 58 6.53 -6.90 3.65
CA ASP A 58 5.50 -6.33 4.50
C ASP A 58 4.44 -5.58 3.68
N VAL A 59 4.65 -5.31 2.39
CA VAL A 59 3.72 -4.53 1.57
C VAL A 59 3.08 -5.41 0.51
N THR A 60 1.83 -5.78 0.79
CA THR A 60 0.95 -6.41 -0.21
C THR A 60 0.02 -5.33 -0.77
N PRO A 61 0.02 -5.06 -2.09
CA PRO A 61 -0.89 -4.10 -2.70
C PRO A 61 -2.30 -4.67 -2.83
N TRP A 62 -3.29 -3.77 -2.90
CA TRP A 62 -4.60 -4.07 -3.47
C TRP A 62 -4.43 -4.32 -4.96
N VAL A 63 -4.91 -5.46 -5.45
CA VAL A 63 -4.85 -5.80 -6.88
C VAL A 63 -6.26 -5.75 -7.43
N VAL A 64 -6.47 -4.98 -8.49
CA VAL A 64 -7.76 -4.97 -9.19
C VAL A 64 -7.60 -5.60 -10.56
N ARG A 65 -8.44 -6.60 -10.86
CA ARG A 65 -8.41 -7.34 -12.11
C ARG A 65 -9.78 -7.28 -12.77
N CYS A 66 -9.82 -6.71 -13.96
CA CYS A 66 -11.01 -6.80 -14.78
C CYS A 66 -11.03 -8.18 -15.46
N ARG A 67 -12.14 -8.91 -15.36
CA ARG A 67 -12.26 -10.27 -15.96
C ARG A 67 -12.17 -10.31 -17.49
N ARG A 68 -12.21 -9.15 -18.15
CA ARG A 68 -12.23 -9.02 -19.62
C ARG A 68 -11.07 -8.22 -20.19
N CYS A 69 -10.40 -7.40 -19.38
CA CYS A 69 -9.25 -6.63 -19.84
C CYS A 69 -7.97 -7.44 -19.60
N PRO A 70 -6.97 -7.30 -20.48
CA PRO A 70 -5.69 -7.99 -20.32
C PRO A 70 -4.90 -7.46 -19.11
N ASP A 71 -5.13 -6.21 -18.72
CA ASP A 71 -4.37 -5.52 -17.69
C ASP A 71 -5.14 -5.47 -16.36
N GLY A 72 -4.40 -5.67 -15.26
CA GLY A 72 -4.82 -5.36 -13.90
C GLY A 72 -4.07 -4.15 -13.36
N GLU A 73 -4.62 -3.50 -12.33
CA GLU A 73 -4.03 -2.33 -11.69
C GLU A 73 -3.70 -2.61 -10.22
N ARG A 74 -2.70 -1.93 -9.66
CA ARG A 74 -2.24 -2.15 -8.28
C ARG A 74 -2.28 -0.85 -7.49
N PHE A 75 -2.77 -0.91 -6.24
CA PHE A 75 -2.86 0.25 -5.36
C PHE A 75 -2.36 -0.10 -3.95
N LEU A 76 -1.76 0.86 -3.26
CA LEU A 76 -1.33 0.66 -1.87
C LEU A 76 -2.44 0.94 -0.84
N SER A 77 -3.57 1.50 -1.30
CA SER A 77 -4.69 1.90 -0.49
C SER A 77 -6.02 1.41 -1.09
N GLU A 78 -6.96 1.02 -0.22
CA GLU A 78 -8.27 0.47 -0.59
C GLU A 78 -9.12 1.44 -1.41
N ARG A 79 -9.18 2.71 -0.97
CA ARG A 79 -10.05 3.73 -1.56
C ARG A 79 -9.75 3.96 -3.05
N PRO A 80 -8.49 4.18 -3.47
CA PRO A 80 -8.11 4.20 -4.88
C PRO A 80 -8.53 2.94 -5.64
N ALA A 81 -8.28 1.75 -5.10
CA ALA A 81 -8.62 0.46 -5.73
C ALA A 81 -10.12 0.34 -6.00
N ARG A 82 -10.95 0.56 -4.97
CA ARG A 82 -12.42 0.50 -5.11
C ARG A 82 -12.96 1.57 -6.05
N ARG A 83 -12.42 2.79 -5.99
CA ARG A 83 -12.84 3.88 -6.90
C ARG A 83 -12.54 3.52 -8.35
N TRP A 84 -11.35 2.99 -8.63
CA TRP A 84 -10.99 2.52 -9.96
C TRP A 84 -11.94 1.42 -10.42
N ALA A 85 -12.18 0.40 -9.59
CA ALA A 85 -13.05 -0.72 -9.93
C ALA A 85 -14.47 -0.28 -10.27
N ARG A 86 -15.08 0.57 -9.43
CA ARG A 86 -16.41 1.15 -9.66
C ARG A 86 -16.46 1.96 -10.96
N THR A 87 -15.49 2.83 -11.16
CA THR A 87 -15.41 3.66 -12.37
C THR A 87 -15.28 2.77 -13.61
N HIS A 88 -14.38 1.80 -13.59
CA HIS A 88 -14.16 0.88 -14.69
C HIS A 88 -15.41 0.06 -14.99
N ALA A 89 -16.02 -0.56 -14.00
CA ALA A 89 -17.24 -1.36 -14.15
C ALA A 89 -18.39 -0.51 -14.72
N ARG A 90 -18.55 0.74 -14.29
CA ARG A 90 -19.58 1.64 -14.81
C ARG A 90 -19.36 2.01 -16.28
N HIS A 91 -18.13 2.31 -16.68
CA HIS A 91 -17.82 2.74 -18.04
C HIS A 91 -17.78 1.59 -19.04
N THR A 92 -17.28 0.43 -18.63
CA THR A 92 -17.06 -0.73 -19.52
C THR A 92 -18.15 -1.78 -19.40
N ARG A 93 -18.95 -1.75 -18.33
CA ARG A 93 -19.86 -2.83 -17.92
C ARG A 93 -19.15 -4.15 -17.66
N HIS A 94 -17.86 -4.11 -17.35
CA HIS A 94 -17.07 -5.28 -16.99
C HIS A 94 -17.19 -5.56 -15.49
N THR A 95 -17.01 -6.82 -15.14
CA THR A 95 -16.87 -7.25 -13.74
C THR A 95 -15.41 -7.12 -13.35
N VAL A 96 -15.15 -6.50 -12.22
CA VAL A 96 -13.82 -6.26 -11.67
C VAL A 96 -13.71 -6.96 -10.33
N ASP A 97 -12.72 -7.83 -10.19
CA ASP A 97 -12.33 -8.43 -8.92
C ASP A 97 -11.32 -7.54 -8.23
N ILE A 98 -11.47 -7.35 -6.92
CA ILE A 98 -10.56 -6.61 -6.05
C ILE A 98 -9.99 -7.61 -5.05
N GLU A 99 -8.68 -7.83 -5.11
CA GLU A 99 -7.95 -8.66 -4.17
C GLU A 99 -7.36 -7.75 -3.08
N ALA A 100 -7.72 -7.99 -1.83
CA ALA A 100 -7.25 -7.21 -0.70
C ALA A 100 -5.97 -7.79 -0.09
N PRO A 101 -5.08 -6.95 0.48
CA PRO A 101 -3.86 -7.40 1.13
C PRO A 101 -4.06 -8.42 2.27
N ARG A 102 -5.24 -8.38 2.93
CA ARG A 102 -5.59 -9.25 4.06
C ARG A 102 -6.75 -10.21 3.75
N GLY A 103 -7.11 -10.39 2.48
CA GLY A 103 -8.12 -11.36 2.05
C GLY A 103 -9.59 -10.90 2.12
N ASP A 104 -9.84 -9.62 2.43
CA ASP A 104 -11.16 -8.97 2.25
C ASP A 104 -11.42 -8.67 0.76
N ASP A 105 -11.45 -9.71 -0.06
CA ASP A 105 -11.66 -9.60 -1.50
C ASP A 105 -13.10 -9.14 -1.82
N ASP A 106 -13.25 -8.38 -2.88
CA ASP A 106 -14.50 -7.74 -3.28
C ASP A 106 -14.72 -7.88 -4.79
N VAL A 107 -15.98 -7.89 -5.23
CA VAL A 107 -16.32 -8.03 -6.65
C VAL A 107 -17.28 -6.93 -7.06
N VAL A 108 -16.83 -6.07 -7.98
CA VAL A 108 -17.60 -4.92 -8.45
C VAL A 108 -18.17 -5.20 -9.84
N SER A 109 -19.49 -5.02 -9.95
CA SER A 109 -20.25 -5.15 -11.20
C SER A 109 -20.87 -3.82 -11.59
N ALA A 110 -21.27 -3.68 -12.85
CA ALA A 110 -21.92 -2.46 -13.35
C ALA A 110 -23.31 -2.16 -12.73
N SER A 111 -23.84 -3.10 -11.95
CA SER A 111 -25.17 -3.01 -11.31
C SER A 111 -25.07 -2.76 -9.80
N ASP A 112 -23.87 -2.57 -9.27
CA ASP A 112 -23.60 -2.32 -7.85
C ASP A 112 -23.72 -0.80 -7.54
N GLU A 113 -24.93 -0.25 -7.72
CA GLU A 113 -25.32 1.13 -7.34
C GLU A 113 -26.70 1.15 -6.65
#